data_AF-A0A2D5X3K4-F1
#
_entry.id   AF-A0A2D5X3K4-F1
#
_cell.length_a   1.000
_cell.length_b   1.000
_cell.length_c   1.000
_cell.angle_alpha   90.00
_cell.angle_beta   90.00
_cell.angle_gamma   90.00
#
_symmetry.space_group_name_H-M   'P 1'
#
loop_
_entity.id
_entity.type
_entity.pdbx_description
1 polymer ?
#
loop_
_entity_poly.entity_id
_entity_poly.type
_entity_poly.pdbx_seq_one_letter_code
_entity_poly.pdbx_strand_id
1 'polypeptide(L)'
;MPSSTTLHSSRYDSSFSDDATKEDVIDEDELGKDIKCEKLKRNCLDHVASVMAGSPLYTKKDFELEERGLSMFESEGKVEELEKSISKLPGIEQRLSRAEFDFRRQVSEAQSKGYLTPATANYWLKKMYSSKIHWSDKERFIYGKFPSLVKNWAKMNKDIKKIKDEAKKDETLKQVPEVKKILTGDGLKGYKEWRNAVDLALGAFEAHKRGNTALYKEAKNILDWAAKSQNVLSENKIGTWMHRIFKSSTSNENIRKFVQGSDSKSLRGMIGRWTDVKTKYDNIENKRNKNGTPRAFHFVTTNKFLEWHYTKRLAYVNEANQRFADFAKEKPIFLDIRRELDMEDWDSAQVLIEKAEGMDLNTDDQNKLKSLRWYLREHRTEEVGIKSEKNDEIEHPGLELNRLLSLVPTSLQALYRNSIKADKWDCLKALMYNRVWCHEKGRVLDENREAEMEERASEVTKNRIDHGDQGDHTLCNVDQFQDPSIRGYAHTGINKSQILFASPIGYDSIISRMKQEDCWRFRYWTTLIPKGISFGTHAYVVKKLNHQISSVIRKMSSDDYKWN
;
A
#
# COMPACT_ATOMS: atom_id res chain seq x y z
N MET A 1 59.76 -74.45 18.34
CA MET A 1 59.03 -75.08 17.21
C MET A 1 57.96 -74.10 16.74
N PRO A 2 57.69 -73.86 15.45
CA PRO A 2 58.47 -74.04 14.22
C PRO A 2 58.72 -72.71 13.45
N SER A 3 59.66 -72.79 12.49
CA SER A 3 59.73 -72.18 11.13
C SER A 3 59.59 -70.65 10.91
N SER A 4 60.58 -69.92 10.37
CA SER A 4 61.08 -69.93 8.96
C SER A 4 60.00 -69.61 7.92
N THR A 5 60.10 -68.77 6.88
CA THR A 5 61.10 -67.86 6.25
C THR A 5 60.23 -67.02 5.26
N THR A 6 60.53 -65.83 4.73
CA THR A 6 61.38 -65.62 3.55
C THR A 6 61.30 -64.15 3.10
N LEU A 7 62.49 -63.58 2.83
CA LEU A 7 62.72 -62.37 2.05
C LEU A 7 62.39 -62.60 0.57
N HIS A 8 61.80 -61.62 -0.11
CA HIS A 8 62.08 -61.37 -1.53
C HIS A 8 62.20 -59.87 -1.81
N SER A 9 63.39 -59.52 -2.31
CA SER A 9 63.75 -58.25 -2.93
C SER A 9 63.53 -58.40 -4.44
N SER A 10 62.91 -57.41 -5.08
CA SER A 10 63.02 -57.18 -6.51
C SER A 10 62.70 -55.71 -6.83
N ARG A 11 63.67 -55.04 -7.46
CA ARG A 11 63.54 -53.74 -8.13
C ARG A 11 62.58 -53.84 -9.34
N TYR A 12 61.92 -52.73 -9.69
CA TYR A 12 61.60 -52.17 -11.02
C TYR A 12 60.46 -51.14 -10.79
N ASP A 13 60.73 -49.83 -10.80
CA ASP A 13 60.84 -48.87 -11.91
C ASP A 13 59.48 -48.25 -12.34
N SER A 14 59.52 -46.91 -12.47
CA SER A 14 58.58 -45.97 -13.12
C SER A 14 57.05 -46.14 -12.96
N SER A 15 56.37 -45.14 -12.38
CA SER A 15 55.63 -44.11 -13.15
C SER A 15 54.58 -43.39 -12.28
N PHE A 16 54.74 -42.07 -12.18
CA PHE A 16 53.69 -41.03 -12.19
C PHE A 16 52.24 -41.45 -11.84
N SER A 17 51.73 -40.93 -10.73
CA SER A 17 50.41 -40.28 -10.70
C SER A 17 50.39 -39.25 -9.58
N ASP A 18 50.29 -37.98 -9.99
CA ASP A 18 50.07 -36.81 -9.14
C ASP A 18 48.78 -36.98 -8.33
N ASP A 19 48.91 -37.07 -7.01
CA ASP A 19 47.82 -36.73 -6.07
C ASP A 19 48.26 -35.47 -5.33
N ALA A 20 48.12 -34.34 -6.03
CA ALA A 20 48.18 -33.03 -5.43
C ALA A 20 46.90 -32.82 -4.63
N THR A 21 47.04 -32.81 -3.30
CA THR A 21 46.12 -32.14 -2.39
C THR A 21 45.81 -30.73 -2.91
N LYS A 22 44.58 -30.52 -3.38
CA LYS A 22 44.02 -29.18 -3.56
C LYS A 22 43.88 -28.54 -2.18
N GLU A 23 44.93 -27.86 -1.74
CA GLU A 23 44.76 -26.76 -0.79
C GLU A 23 43.95 -25.68 -1.50
N ASP A 24 42.90 -25.23 -0.84
CA ASP A 24 42.07 -24.09 -1.24
C ASP A 24 42.97 -22.84 -1.35
N VAL A 25 43.40 -22.53 -2.57
CA VAL A 25 43.95 -21.22 -2.90
C VAL A 25 42.77 -20.24 -2.84
N ILE A 26 42.54 -19.66 -1.66
CA ILE A 26 41.69 -18.48 -1.52
C ILE A 26 42.40 -17.36 -2.30
N ASP A 27 41.75 -16.90 -3.38
CA ASP A 27 42.24 -15.82 -4.22
C ASP A 27 42.44 -14.56 -3.36
N GLU A 28 43.65 -14.01 -3.29
CA GLU A 28 43.97 -12.82 -2.46
C GLU A 28 43.06 -11.62 -2.80
N ASP A 29 42.53 -11.59 -4.03
CA ASP A 29 41.57 -10.59 -4.52
C ASP A 29 40.15 -10.75 -3.93
N GLU A 30 39.69 -11.98 -3.65
CA GLU A 30 38.40 -12.23 -2.99
C GLU A 30 38.46 -11.85 -1.51
N LEU A 31 39.56 -12.19 -0.82
CA LEU A 31 39.78 -11.82 0.58
C LEU A 31 39.84 -10.29 0.74
N GLY A 32 40.48 -9.58 -0.19
CA GLY A 32 40.53 -8.12 -0.22
C GLY A 32 39.17 -7.47 -0.44
N LYS A 33 38.29 -8.10 -1.23
CA LYS A 33 36.94 -7.61 -1.53
C LYS A 33 36.00 -7.74 -0.34
N ASP A 34 36.05 -8.85 0.38
CA ASP A 34 35.22 -9.07 1.57
C ASP A 34 35.59 -8.10 2.70
N ILE A 35 36.90 -7.90 2.94
CA ILE A 35 37.39 -6.90 3.91
C ILE A 35 36.94 -5.49 3.50
N LYS A 36 36.94 -5.17 2.20
CA LYS A 36 36.47 -3.87 1.68
C LYS A 36 34.95 -3.71 1.89
N CYS A 37 34.15 -4.74 1.60
CA CYS A 37 32.70 -4.74 1.82
C CYS A 37 32.35 -4.55 3.30
N GLU A 38 33.00 -5.29 4.21
CA GLU A 38 32.77 -5.18 5.65
C GLU A 38 33.09 -3.75 6.15
N LYS A 39 34.22 -3.19 5.70
CA LYS A 39 34.63 -1.83 6.05
C LYS A 39 33.65 -0.78 5.52
N LEU A 40 33.18 -0.92 4.28
CA LEU A 40 32.20 -0.01 3.68
C LEU A 40 30.84 -0.11 4.38
N LYS A 41 30.37 -1.32 4.70
CA LYS A 41 29.16 -1.53 5.49
C LYS A 41 29.28 -0.88 6.86
N ARG A 42 30.39 -1.08 7.57
CA ARG A 42 30.62 -0.46 8.88
C ARG A 42 30.55 1.06 8.77
N ASN A 43 31.23 1.65 7.79
CA ASN A 43 31.15 3.10 7.53
C ASN A 43 29.71 3.57 7.21
N CYS A 44 28.96 2.82 6.39
CA CYS A 44 27.55 3.10 6.15
C CYS A 44 26.75 3.07 7.46
N LEU A 45 26.89 2.02 8.25
CA LEU A 45 26.14 1.84 9.50
C LEU A 45 26.49 2.92 10.52
N ASP A 46 27.76 3.31 10.64
CA ASP A 46 28.19 4.40 11.52
C ASP A 46 27.54 5.72 11.09
N HIS A 47 27.48 5.99 9.79
CA HIS A 47 26.82 7.18 9.28
C HIS A 47 25.29 7.13 9.44
N VAL A 48 24.65 5.98 9.17
CA VAL A 48 23.21 5.78 9.43
C VAL A 48 22.90 5.91 10.92
N ALA A 49 23.78 5.43 11.80
CA ALA A 49 23.66 5.62 13.25
C ALA A 49 23.79 7.10 13.62
N SER A 50 24.70 7.85 12.99
CA SER A 50 24.79 9.30 13.14
C SER A 50 23.51 10.01 12.70
N VAL A 51 22.93 9.64 11.56
CA VAL A 51 21.63 10.17 11.09
C VAL A 51 20.51 9.86 12.08
N MET A 52 20.46 8.64 12.61
CA MET A 52 19.49 8.24 13.64
C MET A 52 19.66 9.05 14.93
N ALA A 53 20.90 9.32 15.34
CA ALA A 53 21.18 10.17 16.49
C ALA A 53 20.84 11.65 16.24
N GLY A 54 21.02 12.12 15.00
CA GLY A 54 20.79 13.49 14.57
C GLY A 54 19.33 13.85 14.28
N SER A 55 18.48 12.88 13.94
CA SER A 55 17.06 13.12 13.64
C SER A 55 16.12 12.06 14.23
N PRO A 56 15.18 12.43 15.13
CA PRO A 56 14.11 11.54 15.59
C PRO A 56 13.10 11.13 14.50
N LEU A 57 13.15 11.72 13.29
CA LEU A 57 12.38 11.19 12.16
C LEU A 57 12.93 9.88 11.63
N TYR A 58 14.21 9.60 11.87
CA TYR A 58 14.88 8.36 11.50
C TYR A 58 15.00 7.47 12.74
N THR A 59 14.34 6.31 12.73
CA THR A 59 14.15 5.50 13.92
C THR A 59 14.97 4.22 13.87
N LYS A 60 15.06 3.52 15.02
CA LYS A 60 15.71 2.21 15.09
C LYS A 60 15.20 1.22 14.04
N LYS A 61 13.91 1.28 13.70
CA LYS A 61 13.34 0.42 12.66
C LYS A 61 13.84 0.79 11.25
N ASP A 62 14.03 2.07 10.98
CA ASP A 62 14.60 2.55 9.72
C ASP A 62 16.07 2.12 9.62
N PHE A 63 16.82 2.27 10.72
CA PHE A 63 18.18 1.75 10.87
C PHE A 63 18.25 0.24 10.60
N GLU A 64 17.42 -0.57 11.27
CA GLU A 64 17.38 -2.02 11.08
C GLU A 64 17.02 -2.42 9.63
N LEU A 65 16.23 -1.59 8.93
CA LEU A 65 15.87 -1.83 7.53
C LEU A 65 17.04 -1.53 6.59
N GLU A 66 17.73 -0.40 6.78
CA GLU A 66 18.95 -0.10 6.02
C GLU A 66 20.07 -1.09 6.35
N GLU A 67 20.22 -1.48 7.62
CA GLU A 67 21.20 -2.50 8.04
C GLU A 67 20.99 -3.82 7.31
N ARG A 68 19.74 -4.25 7.13
CA ARG A 68 19.43 -5.44 6.33
C ARG A 68 19.79 -5.26 4.86
N GLY A 69 19.52 -4.10 4.28
CA GLY A 69 19.89 -3.78 2.90
C GLY A 69 21.41 -3.75 2.69
N LEU A 70 22.14 -3.12 3.60
CA LEU A 70 23.60 -3.06 3.59
C LEU A 70 24.23 -4.44 3.84
N SER A 71 23.67 -5.23 4.75
CA SER A 71 24.10 -6.62 4.98
C SER A 71 23.87 -7.49 3.75
N MET A 72 22.78 -7.26 3.02
CA MET A 72 22.56 -7.92 1.73
C MET A 72 23.64 -7.54 0.72
N PHE A 73 23.96 -6.24 0.57
CA PHE A 73 25.02 -5.80 -0.36
C PHE A 73 26.41 -6.31 0.03
N GLU A 74 26.74 -6.34 1.31
CA GLU A 74 27.97 -6.95 1.83
C GLU A 74 28.02 -8.45 1.49
N SER A 75 26.98 -9.21 1.83
CA SER A 75 26.92 -10.66 1.57
C SER A 75 26.98 -11.01 0.08
N GLU A 76 26.61 -10.07 -0.79
CA GLU A 76 26.66 -10.22 -2.24
C GLU A 76 27.93 -9.61 -2.87
N GLY A 77 28.89 -9.12 -2.05
CA GLY A 77 30.14 -8.53 -2.54
C GLY A 77 29.95 -7.25 -3.37
N LYS A 78 28.87 -6.49 -3.17
CA LYS A 78 28.50 -5.32 -3.97
C LYS A 78 29.16 -4.03 -3.48
N VAL A 79 30.48 -3.95 -3.64
CA VAL A 79 31.32 -2.80 -3.25
C VAL A 79 30.78 -1.47 -3.79
N GLU A 80 30.45 -1.38 -5.08
CA GLU A 80 29.96 -0.13 -5.69
C GLU A 80 28.63 0.35 -5.13
N GLU A 81 27.71 -0.57 -4.75
CA GLU A 81 26.42 -0.19 -4.17
C GLU A 81 26.57 0.25 -2.72
N LEU A 82 27.53 -0.33 -1.99
CA LEU A 82 27.93 0.18 -0.67
C LEU A 82 28.54 1.58 -0.79
N GLU A 83 29.43 1.81 -1.75
CA GLU A 83 30.02 3.14 -2.03
C GLU A 83 28.95 4.18 -2.44
N LYS A 84 28.00 3.80 -3.31
CA LYS A 84 26.84 4.64 -3.66
C LYS A 84 25.90 4.88 -2.48
N SER A 85 25.76 3.92 -1.58
CA SER A 85 24.97 4.10 -0.36
C SER A 85 25.63 5.16 0.52
N ILE A 86 26.95 5.06 0.75
CA ILE A 86 27.73 6.11 1.45
C ILE A 86 27.53 7.47 0.78
N SER A 87 27.62 7.56 -0.54
CA SER A 87 27.50 8.85 -1.23
C SER A 87 26.09 9.47 -1.15
N LYS A 88 25.05 8.65 -0.98
CA LYS A 88 23.64 9.09 -0.87
C LYS A 88 23.23 9.47 0.55
N LEU A 89 23.88 8.88 1.56
CA LEU A 89 23.52 9.10 2.96
C LEU A 89 23.55 10.58 3.39
N PRO A 90 24.53 11.42 2.99
CA PRO A 90 24.49 12.86 3.28
C PRO A 90 23.23 13.55 2.72
N GLY A 91 22.76 13.13 1.54
CA GLY A 91 21.52 13.66 0.95
C GLY A 91 20.27 13.23 1.72
N ILE A 92 20.25 12.01 2.25
CA ILE A 92 19.18 11.52 3.14
C ILE A 92 19.19 12.29 4.45
N GLU A 93 20.37 12.48 5.06
CA GLU A 93 20.56 13.28 6.27
C GLU A 93 20.02 14.70 6.07
N GLN A 94 20.46 15.38 5.02
CA GLN A 94 20.02 16.74 4.71
C GLN A 94 18.49 16.84 4.53
N ARG A 95 17.89 15.86 3.84
CA ARG A 95 16.43 15.79 3.66
C ARG A 95 15.71 15.56 4.97
N LEU A 96 16.19 14.67 5.82
CA LEU A 96 15.58 14.38 7.13
C LEU A 96 15.68 15.59 8.05
N SER A 97 16.86 16.22 8.14
CA SER A 97 17.05 17.45 8.91
C SER A 97 16.15 18.56 8.43
N ARG A 98 16.01 18.74 7.10
CA ARG A 98 15.10 19.73 6.51
C ARG A 98 13.64 19.41 6.80
N ALA A 99 13.21 18.16 6.60
CA ALA A 99 11.85 17.71 6.86
C ALA A 99 11.48 17.87 8.34
N GLU A 100 12.40 17.54 9.25
CA GLU A 100 12.22 17.74 10.68
C GLU A 100 12.12 19.21 11.04
N PHE A 101 13.05 20.04 10.55
CA PHE A 101 13.03 21.47 10.76
C PHE A 101 11.72 22.09 10.28
N ASP A 102 11.32 21.79 9.04
CA ASP A 102 10.08 22.28 8.45
C ASP A 102 8.85 21.80 9.21
N PHE A 103 8.83 20.54 9.66
CA PHE A 103 7.73 20.00 10.44
C PHE A 103 7.61 20.66 11.80
N ARG A 104 8.72 20.77 12.56
CA ARG A 104 8.76 21.46 13.86
C ARG A 104 8.36 22.92 13.73
N ARG A 105 8.86 23.61 12.69
CA ARG A 105 8.47 24.99 12.37
C ARG A 105 6.98 25.11 12.12
N GLN A 106 6.40 24.25 11.26
CA GLN A 106 4.96 24.26 10.98
C GLN A 106 4.12 23.98 12.24
N VAL A 107 4.53 23.03 13.09
CA VAL A 107 3.86 22.73 14.36
C VAL A 107 3.94 23.93 15.31
N SER A 108 5.12 24.51 15.47
CA SER A 108 5.36 25.67 16.34
C SER A 108 4.58 26.90 15.88
N GLU A 109 4.59 27.20 14.58
CA GLU A 109 3.79 28.28 14.01
C GLU A 109 2.28 28.05 14.19
N ALA A 110 1.81 26.81 14.00
CA ALA A 110 0.41 26.48 14.21
C ALA A 110 0.03 26.62 15.70
N GLN A 111 0.94 26.28 16.61
CA GLN A 111 0.74 26.46 18.04
C GLN A 111 0.74 27.95 18.44
N SER A 112 1.69 28.75 17.94
CA SER A 112 1.77 30.19 18.26
C SER A 112 0.58 30.98 17.73
N LYS A 113 0.05 30.58 16.57
CA LYS A 113 -1.20 31.13 15.99
C LYS A 113 -2.47 30.61 16.68
N GLY A 114 -2.34 29.70 17.65
CA GLY A 114 -3.45 29.09 18.40
C GLY A 114 -4.28 28.10 17.58
N TYR A 115 -3.75 27.58 16.48
CA TYR A 115 -4.40 26.54 15.67
C TYR A 115 -4.27 25.16 16.32
N LEU A 116 -3.16 24.94 17.03
CA LEU A 116 -2.88 23.74 17.81
C LEU A 116 -2.74 24.11 19.29
N THR A 117 -3.22 23.22 20.15
CA THR A 117 -2.90 23.28 21.57
C THR A 117 -1.53 22.65 21.84
N PRO A 118 -0.88 22.94 22.98
CA PRO A 118 0.38 22.29 23.35
C PRO A 118 0.28 20.75 23.35
N ALA A 119 -0.83 20.19 23.83
CA ALA A 119 -1.07 18.75 23.85
C ALA A 119 -1.17 18.15 22.44
N THR A 120 -1.89 18.80 21.52
CA THR A 120 -2.02 18.31 20.14
C THR A 120 -0.72 18.48 19.35
N ALA A 121 0.01 19.58 19.56
CA ALA A 121 1.35 19.76 18.99
C ALA A 121 2.29 18.62 19.43
N ASN A 122 2.34 18.32 20.73
CA ASN A 122 3.15 17.23 21.27
C ASN A 122 2.71 15.85 20.72
N TYR A 123 1.40 15.61 20.56
CA TYR A 123 0.90 14.38 19.93
C TYR A 123 1.46 14.18 18.52
N TRP A 124 1.45 15.22 17.68
CA TRP A 124 1.96 15.13 16.32
C TRP A 124 3.48 14.93 16.27
N LEU A 125 4.23 15.62 17.13
CA LEU A 125 5.67 15.38 17.28
C LEU A 125 5.94 13.92 17.66
N LYS A 126 5.31 13.41 18.72
CA LYS A 126 5.45 12.00 19.14
C LYS A 126 5.06 11.01 18.05
N LYS A 127 3.99 11.28 17.30
CA LYS A 127 3.55 10.42 16.21
C LYS A 127 4.58 10.35 15.08
N MET A 128 5.18 11.48 14.73
CA MET A 128 6.23 11.52 13.71
C MET A 128 7.53 10.89 14.19
N TYR A 129 7.81 10.88 15.50
CA TYR A 129 8.97 10.18 16.07
C TYR A 129 8.69 8.70 16.36
N SER A 130 7.53 8.18 15.98
CA SER A 130 7.21 6.77 16.15
C SER A 130 8.00 5.89 15.18
N SER A 131 8.58 4.80 15.70
CA SER A 131 9.20 3.73 14.92
C SER A 131 8.21 2.91 14.09
N LYS A 132 6.90 3.13 14.25
CA LYS A 132 5.87 2.42 13.48
C LYS A 132 5.78 2.91 12.03
N ILE A 133 6.28 4.09 11.72
CA ILE A 133 6.18 4.74 10.42
C ILE A 133 7.58 4.85 9.85
N HIS A 134 7.77 4.48 8.58
CA HIS A 134 9.06 4.61 7.90
C HIS A 134 9.38 6.08 7.58
N TRP A 135 10.66 6.46 7.60
CA TRP A 135 11.09 7.85 7.40
C TRP A 135 10.58 8.47 6.09
N SER A 136 10.56 7.71 4.99
CA SER A 136 10.06 8.19 3.69
C SER A 136 8.56 8.52 3.72
N ASP A 137 7.78 7.74 4.48
CA ASP A 137 6.35 7.97 4.61
C ASP A 137 6.07 9.15 5.54
N LYS A 138 6.96 9.40 6.52
CA LYS A 138 6.96 10.62 7.34
C LYS A 138 7.19 11.86 6.48
N GLU A 139 8.25 11.87 5.68
CA GLU A 139 8.56 12.97 4.77
C GLU A 139 7.41 13.25 3.80
N ARG A 140 6.87 12.19 3.17
CA ARG A 140 5.68 12.29 2.30
C ARG A 140 4.48 12.88 3.03
N PHE A 141 4.28 12.51 4.30
CA PHE A 141 3.22 13.09 5.12
C PHE A 141 3.48 14.57 5.42
N ILE A 142 4.72 14.94 5.78
CA ILE A 142 5.12 16.31 6.13
C ILE A 142 4.90 17.26 4.96
N TYR A 143 5.30 16.88 3.74
CA TYR A 143 5.18 17.75 2.58
C TYR A 143 3.84 17.63 1.85
N GLY A 144 3.20 16.46 1.87
CA GLY A 144 1.92 16.25 1.19
C GLY A 144 0.70 16.55 2.06
N LYS A 145 0.53 15.81 3.16
CA LYS A 145 -0.74 15.77 3.92
C LYS A 145 -0.79 16.80 5.05
N PHE A 146 0.31 17.01 5.76
CA PHE A 146 0.36 17.87 6.94
C PHE A 146 0.00 19.33 6.66
N PRO A 147 0.43 19.97 5.56
CA PRO A 147 0.08 21.37 5.28
C PRO A 147 -1.43 21.57 5.12
N SER A 148 -2.11 20.59 4.53
CA SER A 148 -3.57 20.57 4.40
C SER A 148 -4.26 20.42 5.76
N LEU A 149 -3.70 19.62 6.68
CA LEU A 149 -4.20 19.54 8.05
C LEU A 149 -4.05 20.86 8.81
N VAL A 150 -2.90 21.54 8.65
CA VAL A 150 -2.68 22.86 9.24
C VAL A 150 -3.67 23.90 8.72
N LYS A 151 -3.92 23.92 7.40
CA LYS A 151 -4.96 24.77 6.79
C LYS A 151 -6.35 24.49 7.37
N ASN A 152 -6.67 23.23 7.61
CA ASN A 152 -7.93 22.82 8.22
C ASN A 152 -8.07 23.30 9.67
N TRP A 153 -7.02 23.20 10.50
CA TRP A 153 -7.00 23.77 11.84
C TRP A 153 -7.09 25.30 11.83
N ALA A 154 -6.39 25.96 10.92
CA ALA A 154 -6.47 27.42 10.77
C ALA A 154 -7.90 27.87 10.43
N LYS A 155 -8.57 27.17 9.51
CA LYS A 155 -9.98 27.42 9.18
C LYS A 155 -10.89 27.20 10.39
N MET A 156 -10.69 26.12 11.14
CA MET A 156 -11.46 25.86 12.36
C MET A 156 -11.25 26.95 13.41
N ASN A 157 -10.03 27.44 13.60
CA ASN A 157 -9.77 28.55 14.52
C ASN A 157 -10.47 29.84 14.07
N LYS A 158 -10.48 30.14 12.76
CA LYS A 158 -11.23 31.29 12.21
C LYS A 158 -12.73 31.17 12.52
N ASP A 159 -13.30 29.98 12.37
CA ASP A 159 -14.70 29.73 12.67
C ASP A 159 -15.01 29.87 14.17
N ILE A 160 -14.12 29.37 15.05
CA ILE A 160 -14.24 29.56 16.50
C ILE A 160 -14.19 31.05 16.87
N LYS A 161 -13.28 31.82 16.28
CA LYS A 161 -13.21 33.27 16.49
C LYS A 161 -14.51 33.95 16.06
N LYS A 162 -15.05 33.61 14.88
CA LYS A 162 -16.35 34.11 14.42
C LYS A 162 -17.46 33.85 15.46
N ILE A 163 -17.57 32.63 15.98
CA ILE A 163 -18.56 32.29 17.01
C ILE A 163 -18.36 33.14 18.28
N LYS A 164 -17.12 33.25 18.76
CA LYS A 164 -16.78 34.05 19.96
C LYS A 164 -17.11 35.53 19.78
N ASP A 165 -16.81 36.10 18.62
CA ASP A 165 -17.03 37.52 18.35
C ASP A 165 -18.52 37.85 18.17
N GLU A 166 -19.30 36.95 17.56
CA GLU A 166 -20.76 37.13 17.47
C GLU A 166 -21.44 36.94 18.83
N ALA A 167 -20.99 36.00 19.66
CA ALA A 167 -21.52 35.80 21.01
C ALA A 167 -21.19 36.98 21.97
N LYS A 168 -20.24 37.85 21.63
CA LYS A 168 -20.03 39.13 22.33
C LYS A 168 -21.05 40.20 21.93
N LYS A 169 -21.57 40.13 20.70
CA LYS A 169 -22.54 41.10 20.16
C LYS A 169 -23.97 40.74 20.54
N ASP A 170 -24.28 39.46 20.62
CA ASP A 170 -25.59 38.94 20.99
C ASP A 170 -25.46 37.98 22.18
N GLU A 171 -25.85 38.47 23.36
CA GLU A 171 -25.78 37.73 24.62
C GLU A 171 -26.68 36.48 24.61
N THR A 172 -27.77 36.48 23.82
CA THR A 172 -28.69 35.35 23.74
C THR A 172 -28.03 34.11 23.11
N LEU A 173 -27.02 34.32 22.26
CA LEU A 173 -26.23 33.22 21.67
C LEU A 173 -25.46 32.42 22.73
N LYS A 174 -25.10 33.03 23.87
CA LYS A 174 -24.42 32.30 24.96
C LYS A 174 -25.31 31.24 25.62
N GLN A 175 -26.63 31.37 25.45
CA GLN A 175 -27.61 30.38 25.94
C GLN A 175 -27.85 29.24 24.95
N VAL A 176 -27.39 29.36 23.69
CA VAL A 176 -27.49 28.28 22.70
C VAL A 176 -26.50 27.16 23.08
N PRO A 177 -26.96 25.92 23.36
CA PRO A 177 -26.10 24.86 23.91
C PRO A 177 -24.84 24.57 23.09
N GLU A 178 -24.98 24.52 21.76
CA GLU A 178 -23.86 24.25 20.85
C GLU A 178 -22.83 25.38 20.86
N VAL A 179 -23.28 26.64 20.94
CA VAL A 179 -22.39 27.81 21.04
C VAL A 179 -21.70 27.82 22.39
N LYS A 180 -22.44 27.62 23.49
CA LYS A 180 -21.89 27.54 24.86
C LYS A 180 -20.75 26.53 24.94
N LYS A 181 -20.89 25.35 24.32
CA LYS A 181 -19.85 24.32 24.27
C LYS A 181 -18.53 24.83 23.65
N ILE A 182 -18.60 25.69 22.63
CA ILE A 182 -17.40 26.28 22.00
C ILE A 182 -16.82 27.43 22.84
N LEU A 183 -17.66 28.16 23.58
CA LEU A 183 -17.21 29.23 24.47
C LEU A 183 -16.49 28.70 25.70
N THR A 184 -16.98 27.60 26.29
CA THR A 184 -16.43 27.02 27.52
C THR A 184 -15.45 25.87 27.29
N GLY A 185 -15.50 25.24 26.11
CA GLY A 185 -14.69 24.07 25.80
C GLY A 185 -13.27 24.41 25.34
N ASP A 186 -12.33 23.58 25.76
CA ASP A 186 -11.01 23.47 25.18
C ASP A 186 -11.04 22.41 24.07
N GLY A 187 -10.64 22.75 22.85
CA GLY A 187 -10.86 21.90 21.67
C GLY A 187 -10.03 20.62 21.57
N LEU A 188 -10.02 19.78 22.61
CA LEU A 188 -8.85 18.97 22.96
C LEU A 188 -8.97 17.44 22.81
N LYS A 189 -10.08 16.90 22.30
CA LYS A 189 -10.16 15.48 21.94
C LYS A 189 -10.53 15.32 20.47
N GLY A 190 -9.50 15.20 19.63
CA GLY A 190 -9.60 14.85 18.22
C GLY A 190 -10.13 15.95 17.30
N TYR A 191 -9.47 16.14 16.15
CA TYR A 191 -9.86 17.17 15.18
C TYR A 191 -11.29 16.98 14.65
N LYS A 192 -11.70 15.73 14.40
CA LYS A 192 -13.00 15.44 13.78
C LYS A 192 -14.14 15.75 14.73
N GLU A 193 -14.05 15.31 15.98
CA GLU A 193 -15.05 15.58 17.01
C GLU A 193 -15.17 17.09 17.27
N TRP A 194 -14.04 17.79 17.35
CA TRP A 194 -14.07 19.23 17.60
C TRP A 194 -14.56 20.03 16.38
N ARG A 195 -14.16 19.66 15.16
CA ARG A 195 -14.70 20.26 13.93
C ARG A 195 -16.22 20.06 13.84
N ASN A 196 -16.71 18.88 14.20
CA ASN A 196 -18.14 18.58 14.27
C ASN A 196 -18.85 19.52 15.26
N ALA A 197 -18.29 19.74 16.44
CA ALA A 197 -18.85 20.67 17.43
C ALA A 197 -18.85 22.14 16.93
N VAL A 198 -17.77 22.58 16.28
CA VAL A 198 -17.69 23.94 15.69
C VAL A 198 -18.73 24.12 14.59
N ASP A 199 -18.88 23.14 13.69
CA ASP A 199 -19.90 23.18 12.64
C ASP A 199 -21.33 23.17 13.21
N LEU A 200 -21.59 22.38 14.26
CA LEU A 200 -22.87 22.42 14.97
C LEU A 200 -23.15 23.82 15.53
N ALA A 201 -22.17 24.45 16.17
CA ALA A 201 -22.30 25.80 16.71
C ALA A 201 -22.54 26.85 15.61
N LEU A 202 -21.87 26.77 14.47
CA LEU A 202 -22.12 27.64 13.32
C LEU A 202 -23.54 27.48 12.77
N GLY A 203 -24.02 26.24 12.64
CA GLY A 203 -25.40 25.97 12.20
C GLY A 203 -26.44 26.50 13.19
N ALA A 204 -26.22 26.28 14.49
CA ALA A 204 -27.11 26.74 15.56
C ALA A 204 -27.17 28.27 15.63
N PHE A 205 -26.00 28.92 15.51
CA PHE A 205 -25.87 30.37 15.42
C PHE A 205 -26.71 30.96 14.27
N GLU A 206 -26.55 30.45 13.04
CA GLU A 206 -27.29 30.97 11.89
C GLU A 206 -28.81 30.67 12.00
N ALA A 207 -29.18 29.51 12.55
CA ALA A 207 -30.57 29.18 12.81
C ALA A 207 -31.22 30.12 13.84
N HIS A 208 -30.51 30.44 14.93
CA HIS A 208 -30.96 31.37 15.96
C HIS A 208 -31.20 32.77 15.39
N LYS A 209 -30.23 33.32 14.66
CA LYS A 209 -30.31 34.64 14.03
C LYS A 209 -31.50 34.80 13.07
N ARG A 210 -31.99 33.69 12.51
CA ARG A 210 -33.08 33.65 11.53
C ARG A 210 -34.44 33.21 12.08
N GLY A 211 -34.52 32.94 13.39
CA GLY A 211 -35.72 32.39 14.00
C GLY A 211 -36.07 30.95 13.58
N ASN A 212 -35.10 30.18 13.06
CA ASN A 212 -35.29 28.81 12.59
C ASN A 212 -34.86 27.74 13.62
N THR A 213 -34.88 28.07 14.91
CA THR A 213 -34.40 27.17 15.98
C THR A 213 -35.20 25.86 16.04
N ALA A 214 -36.49 25.89 15.72
CA ALA A 214 -37.33 24.69 15.60
C ALA A 214 -36.86 23.76 14.46
N LEU A 215 -36.65 24.31 13.26
CA LEU A 215 -36.13 23.55 12.12
C LEU A 215 -34.73 23.00 12.39
N TYR A 216 -33.89 23.74 13.12
CA TYR A 216 -32.57 23.27 13.53
C TYR A 216 -32.67 22.04 14.43
N LYS A 217 -33.53 22.09 15.46
CA LYS A 217 -33.76 20.93 16.34
C LYS A 217 -34.29 19.73 15.56
N GLU A 218 -35.24 19.95 14.65
CA GLU A 218 -35.80 18.90 13.81
C GLU A 218 -34.75 18.24 12.91
N ALA A 219 -33.98 19.04 12.16
CA ALA A 219 -32.91 18.55 11.29
C ALA A 219 -31.83 17.79 12.07
N LYS A 220 -31.44 18.31 13.24
CA LYS A 220 -30.47 17.66 14.13
C LYS A 220 -30.98 16.31 14.62
N ASN A 221 -32.24 16.22 15.06
CA ASN A 221 -32.84 14.95 15.49
C ASN A 221 -32.88 13.92 14.37
N ILE A 222 -33.22 14.34 13.14
CA ILE A 222 -33.21 13.46 11.95
C ILE A 222 -31.80 12.93 11.67
N LEU A 223 -30.77 13.80 11.73
CA LEU A 223 -29.37 13.41 11.51
C LEU A 223 -28.81 12.54 12.65
N ASP A 224 -29.14 12.85 13.91
CA ASP A 224 -28.76 12.07 15.08
C ASP A 224 -29.35 10.65 14.99
N TRP A 225 -30.62 10.52 14.60
CA TRP A 225 -31.25 9.21 14.36
C TRP A 225 -30.55 8.43 13.23
N ALA A 226 -30.23 9.10 12.12
CA ALA A 226 -29.51 8.48 11.00
C ALA A 226 -28.10 8.00 11.39
N ALA A 227 -27.41 8.74 12.27
CA ALA A 227 -26.08 8.37 12.73
C ALA A 227 -26.10 7.27 13.79
N LYS A 228 -26.92 7.41 14.84
CA LYS A 228 -26.88 6.54 16.03
C LYS A 228 -27.76 5.31 15.90
N SER A 229 -28.96 5.46 15.35
CA SER A 229 -29.94 4.38 15.28
C SER A 229 -29.84 3.59 13.99
N GLN A 230 -29.62 4.26 12.85
CA GLN A 230 -29.52 3.61 11.54
C GLN A 230 -28.07 3.30 11.14
N ASN A 231 -27.07 3.95 11.77
CA ASN A 231 -25.66 3.78 11.43
C ASN A 231 -25.34 4.03 9.94
N VAL A 232 -26.02 5.01 9.31
CA VAL A 232 -25.86 5.37 7.88
C VAL A 232 -25.04 6.64 7.67
N LEU A 233 -24.77 7.37 8.75
CA LEU A 233 -23.98 8.60 8.79
C LEU A 233 -22.97 8.52 9.93
N SER A 234 -21.74 9.00 9.70
CA SER A 234 -20.77 9.16 10.79
C SER A 234 -21.23 10.27 11.75
N GLU A 235 -21.20 10.02 13.05
CA GLU A 235 -21.53 11.00 14.09
C GLU A 235 -20.71 12.29 13.96
N ASN A 236 -19.47 12.18 13.48
CA ASN A 236 -18.57 13.31 13.25
C ASN A 236 -18.93 14.17 12.03
N LYS A 237 -19.98 13.81 11.27
CA LYS A 237 -20.46 14.58 10.10
C LYS A 237 -21.77 15.31 10.34
N ILE A 238 -22.42 15.14 11.50
CA ILE A 238 -23.71 15.77 11.81
C ILE A 238 -23.55 17.30 11.75
N GLY A 239 -22.53 17.84 12.40
CA GLY A 239 -22.20 19.27 12.39
C GLY A 239 -22.00 19.81 11.00
N THR A 240 -21.18 19.15 10.16
CA THR A 240 -20.96 19.58 8.78
C THR A 240 -22.27 19.66 7.98
N TRP A 241 -23.21 18.73 8.20
CA TRP A 241 -24.55 18.81 7.63
C TRP A 241 -25.35 19.97 8.19
N MET A 242 -25.40 20.15 9.50
CA MET A 242 -26.11 21.25 10.15
C MET A 242 -25.62 22.62 9.67
N HIS A 243 -24.31 22.83 9.61
CA HIS A 243 -23.72 24.06 9.07
C HIS A 243 -24.10 24.27 7.59
N ARG A 244 -24.09 23.21 6.78
CA ARG A 244 -24.47 23.31 5.36
C ARG A 244 -25.94 23.68 5.17
N ILE A 245 -26.85 23.05 5.93
CA ILE A 245 -28.30 23.29 5.85
C ILE A 245 -28.62 24.74 6.23
N PHE A 246 -28.08 25.20 7.35
CA PHE A 246 -28.36 26.52 7.92
C PHE A 246 -27.39 27.61 7.45
N LYS A 247 -26.63 27.37 6.38
CA LYS A 247 -25.69 28.35 5.83
C LYS A 247 -26.42 29.68 5.54
N SER A 248 -25.73 30.79 5.82
CA SER A 248 -26.26 32.16 5.68
C SER A 248 -26.75 32.55 4.28
N SER A 249 -26.49 31.76 3.24
CA SER A 249 -27.00 32.02 1.88
C SER A 249 -28.35 31.34 1.59
N THR A 250 -28.82 30.42 2.43
CA THR A 250 -30.03 29.63 2.16
C THR A 250 -31.27 30.35 2.69
N SER A 251 -32.34 30.45 1.90
CA SER A 251 -33.62 31.04 2.35
C SER A 251 -34.36 30.11 3.33
N ASN A 252 -35.17 30.68 4.23
CA ASN A 252 -35.95 29.91 5.21
C ASN A 252 -36.88 28.89 4.54
N GLU A 253 -37.49 29.26 3.41
CA GLU A 253 -38.34 28.37 2.64
C GLU A 253 -37.58 27.16 2.08
N ASN A 254 -36.37 27.38 1.56
CA ASN A 254 -35.54 26.28 1.08
C ASN A 254 -35.04 25.38 2.21
N ILE A 255 -34.73 25.95 3.37
CA ILE A 255 -34.40 25.18 4.58
C ILE A 255 -35.59 24.30 4.96
N ARG A 256 -36.79 24.88 5.05
CA ARG A 256 -38.02 24.15 5.38
C ARG A 256 -38.29 23.02 4.38
N LYS A 257 -38.29 23.32 3.08
CA LYS A 257 -38.46 22.30 2.02
C LYS A 257 -37.43 21.18 2.12
N PHE A 258 -36.17 21.51 2.42
CA PHE A 258 -35.13 20.49 2.57
C PHE A 258 -35.31 19.63 3.82
N VAL A 259 -35.63 20.23 4.97
CA VAL A 259 -35.73 19.51 6.27
C VAL A 259 -37.03 18.70 6.36
N GLN A 260 -38.15 19.30 5.96
CA GLN A 260 -39.50 18.75 6.13
C GLN A 260 -40.05 18.07 4.88
N GLY A 261 -39.42 18.26 3.72
CA GLY A 261 -39.84 17.61 2.48
C GLY A 261 -39.66 16.09 2.50
N SER A 262 -40.33 15.41 1.58
CA SER A 262 -40.30 13.96 1.40
C SER A 262 -39.67 13.51 0.08
N ASP A 263 -39.28 14.45 -0.78
CA ASP A 263 -38.68 14.14 -2.08
C ASP A 263 -37.25 13.57 -1.95
N SER A 264 -36.69 13.09 -3.05
CA SER A 264 -35.34 12.50 -3.08
C SER A 264 -34.22 13.50 -2.74
N LYS A 265 -34.51 14.82 -2.81
CA LYS A 265 -33.59 15.91 -2.53
C LYS A 265 -33.70 16.42 -1.09
N SER A 266 -34.75 16.04 -0.35
CA SER A 266 -34.93 16.38 1.07
C SER A 266 -33.98 15.59 1.95
N LEU A 267 -33.82 16.04 3.20
CA LEU A 267 -32.99 15.39 4.20
C LEU A 267 -33.40 13.92 4.41
N ARG A 268 -34.71 13.65 4.45
CA ARG A 268 -35.25 12.28 4.59
C ARG A 268 -34.99 11.43 3.35
N GLY A 269 -35.20 11.99 2.15
CA GLY A 269 -34.87 11.28 0.90
C GLY A 269 -33.38 11.01 0.73
N MET A 270 -32.51 11.92 1.20
CA MET A 270 -31.07 11.70 1.25
C MET A 270 -30.69 10.57 2.21
N ILE A 271 -31.26 10.56 3.41
CA ILE A 271 -31.04 9.48 4.39
C ILE A 271 -31.51 8.13 3.83
N GLY A 272 -32.66 8.07 3.16
CA GLY A 272 -33.13 6.86 2.49
C GLY A 272 -32.08 6.31 1.51
N ARG A 273 -31.51 7.17 0.66
CA ARG A 273 -30.43 6.78 -0.26
C ARG A 273 -29.14 6.34 0.47
N TRP A 274 -28.83 6.93 1.62
CA TRP A 274 -27.68 6.49 2.43
C TRP A 274 -27.93 5.12 3.05
N THR A 275 -29.16 4.88 3.53
CA THR A 275 -29.61 3.59 4.02
C THR A 275 -29.47 2.53 2.94
N ASP A 276 -29.97 2.76 1.73
CA ASP A 276 -29.86 1.80 0.63
C ASP A 276 -28.41 1.39 0.35
N VAL A 277 -27.51 2.38 0.33
CA VAL A 277 -26.08 2.14 0.11
C VAL A 277 -25.42 1.44 1.30
N LYS A 278 -25.83 1.74 2.53
CA LYS A 278 -25.36 1.06 3.74
C LYS A 278 -25.86 -0.38 3.80
N THR A 279 -27.10 -0.65 3.43
CA THR A 279 -27.65 -2.01 3.33
C THR A 279 -26.87 -2.83 2.30
N LYS A 280 -26.50 -2.26 1.15
CA LYS A 280 -25.62 -2.92 0.18
C LYS A 280 -24.25 -3.26 0.79
N TYR A 281 -23.66 -2.32 1.53
CA TYR A 281 -22.41 -2.55 2.26
C TYR A 281 -22.54 -3.68 3.29
N ASP A 282 -23.62 -3.71 4.08
CA ASP A 282 -23.84 -4.76 5.09
C ASP A 282 -24.07 -6.12 4.44
N ASN A 283 -24.77 -6.16 3.32
CA ASN A 283 -24.93 -7.37 2.53
C ASN A 283 -23.59 -7.90 2.00
N ILE A 284 -22.67 -7.01 1.62
CA ILE A 284 -21.30 -7.38 1.23
C ILE A 284 -20.55 -7.98 2.42
N GLU A 285 -20.58 -7.34 3.60
CA GLU A 285 -19.93 -7.87 4.81
C GLU A 285 -20.52 -9.23 5.21
N ASN A 286 -21.85 -9.40 5.11
CA ASN A 286 -22.50 -10.68 5.35
C ASN A 286 -22.07 -11.75 4.33
N LYS A 287 -21.92 -11.41 3.05
CA LYS A 287 -21.36 -12.30 2.03
C LYS A 287 -19.92 -12.69 2.36
N ARG A 288 -19.09 -11.76 2.84
CA ARG A 288 -17.71 -12.05 3.27
C ARG A 288 -17.67 -13.04 4.42
N ASN A 289 -18.54 -12.85 5.41
CA ASN A 289 -18.60 -13.74 6.57
C ASN A 289 -19.08 -15.14 6.20
N LYS A 290 -19.97 -15.27 5.20
CA LYS A 290 -20.51 -16.57 4.75
C LYS A 290 -19.62 -17.28 3.73
N ASN A 291 -19.06 -16.55 2.76
CA ASN A 291 -18.40 -17.11 1.58
C ASN A 291 -16.87 -16.91 1.60
N GLY A 292 -16.34 -16.26 2.64
CA GLY A 292 -14.96 -15.82 2.71
C GLY A 292 -14.73 -14.47 2.04
N THR A 293 -13.53 -13.91 2.24
CA THR A 293 -13.14 -12.64 1.63
C THR A 293 -12.59 -12.90 0.22
N PRO A 294 -13.17 -12.31 -0.85
CA PRO A 294 -12.60 -12.38 -2.18
C PRO A 294 -11.13 -11.94 -2.17
N ARG A 295 -10.27 -12.69 -2.88
CA ARG A 295 -8.85 -12.31 -3.02
C ARG A 295 -8.71 -11.02 -3.81
N ALA A 296 -7.66 -10.26 -3.53
CA ALA A 296 -7.36 -8.99 -4.19
C ALA A 296 -8.56 -8.01 -4.19
N PHE A 297 -9.05 -7.60 -3.02
CA PHE A 297 -9.85 -6.37 -2.87
C PHE A 297 -9.66 -5.80 -1.47
N HIS A 298 -9.49 -4.48 -1.35
CA HIS A 298 -9.39 -3.85 -0.03
C HIS A 298 -10.77 -3.53 0.55
N PHE A 299 -11.25 -4.42 1.41
CA PHE A 299 -12.46 -4.14 2.17
C PHE A 299 -12.17 -3.18 3.33
N VAL A 300 -12.92 -2.08 3.39
CA VAL A 300 -12.79 -1.06 4.44
C VAL A 300 -13.68 -1.36 5.63
N THR A 301 -13.38 -0.77 6.78
CA THR A 301 -14.24 -0.85 7.97
C THR A 301 -15.46 0.05 7.84
N THR A 302 -16.53 -0.27 8.58
CA THR A 302 -17.77 0.52 8.60
C THR A 302 -17.51 1.99 8.94
N ASN A 303 -16.65 2.26 9.92
CA ASN A 303 -16.30 3.63 10.30
C ASN A 303 -15.66 4.39 9.13
N LYS A 304 -14.73 3.75 8.39
CA LYS A 304 -14.08 4.35 7.23
C LYS A 304 -15.07 4.60 6.09
N PHE A 305 -15.96 3.64 5.83
CA PHE A 305 -17.01 3.75 4.83
C PHE A 305 -17.95 4.93 5.12
N LEU A 306 -18.41 5.06 6.38
CA LEU A 306 -19.26 6.16 6.82
C LEU A 306 -18.56 7.53 6.80
N GLU A 307 -17.22 7.56 6.80
CA GLU A 307 -16.46 8.79 6.61
C GLU A 307 -16.36 9.24 5.15
N TRP A 308 -16.70 8.42 4.18
CA TRP A 308 -16.68 8.82 2.77
C TRP A 308 -17.87 9.68 2.37
N HIS A 309 -17.71 10.43 1.28
CA HIS A 309 -18.83 11.07 0.59
C HIS A 309 -19.67 10.04 -0.15
N TYR A 310 -20.92 10.38 -0.43
CA TYR A 310 -21.91 9.45 -0.99
C TYR A 310 -21.45 8.78 -2.30
N THR A 311 -20.86 9.54 -3.23
CA THR A 311 -20.37 9.03 -4.53
C THR A 311 -19.30 7.95 -4.35
N LYS A 312 -18.33 8.21 -3.48
CA LYS A 312 -17.27 7.25 -3.13
C LYS A 312 -17.82 5.99 -2.46
N ARG A 313 -18.80 6.12 -1.55
CA ARG A 313 -19.48 4.96 -0.95
C ARG A 313 -20.19 4.11 -2.01
N LEU A 314 -20.88 4.76 -2.94
CA LEU A 314 -21.64 4.08 -3.99
C LEU A 314 -20.71 3.37 -4.98
N ALA A 315 -19.63 4.03 -5.42
CA ALA A 315 -18.60 3.41 -6.24
C ALA A 315 -17.97 2.19 -5.54
N TYR A 316 -17.69 2.30 -4.23
CA TYR A 316 -17.15 1.19 -3.46
C TYR A 316 -18.11 -0.01 -3.39
N VAL A 317 -19.38 0.18 -3.02
CA VAL A 317 -20.31 -0.97 -2.90
C VAL A 317 -20.59 -1.63 -4.25
N ASN A 318 -20.57 -0.87 -5.34
CA ASN A 318 -20.74 -1.43 -6.69
C ASN A 318 -19.58 -2.37 -7.04
N GLU A 319 -18.34 -1.92 -6.87
CA GLU A 319 -17.17 -2.76 -7.12
C GLU A 319 -17.08 -3.93 -6.15
N ALA A 320 -17.24 -3.67 -4.85
CA ALA A 320 -17.15 -4.70 -3.82
C ALA A 320 -18.18 -5.82 -4.01
N ASN A 321 -19.40 -5.50 -4.46
CA ASN A 321 -20.40 -6.52 -4.77
C ASN A 321 -20.05 -7.32 -6.02
N GLN A 322 -19.43 -6.69 -7.03
CA GLN A 322 -18.96 -7.40 -8.24
C GLN A 322 -17.83 -8.39 -7.95
N ARG A 323 -17.07 -8.20 -6.86
CA ARG A 323 -16.02 -9.17 -6.43
C ARG A 323 -16.57 -10.52 -5.96
N PHE A 324 -17.88 -10.66 -5.78
CA PHE A 324 -18.54 -11.94 -5.49
C PHE A 324 -19.12 -12.62 -6.73
N ALA A 325 -19.03 -11.98 -7.90
CA ALA A 325 -19.41 -12.61 -9.16
C ALA A 325 -18.39 -13.69 -9.55
N ASP A 326 -18.83 -14.63 -10.38
CA ASP A 326 -17.95 -15.68 -10.91
C ASP A 326 -16.88 -15.08 -11.84
N PHE A 327 -15.66 -14.93 -11.31
CA PHE A 327 -14.50 -14.42 -12.05
C PHE A 327 -14.20 -15.24 -13.31
N ALA A 328 -14.60 -16.53 -13.37
CA ALA A 328 -14.36 -17.36 -14.53
C ALA A 328 -15.13 -16.91 -15.78
N LYS A 329 -16.20 -16.14 -15.59
CA LYS A 329 -17.03 -15.57 -16.66
C LYS A 329 -16.62 -14.16 -17.06
N GLU A 330 -15.64 -13.58 -16.36
CA GLU A 330 -15.20 -12.21 -16.60
C GLU A 330 -14.10 -12.16 -17.67
N LYS A 331 -14.16 -11.15 -18.55
CA LYS A 331 -13.11 -10.92 -19.55
C LYS A 331 -11.78 -10.63 -18.84
N PRO A 332 -10.64 -11.18 -19.30
CA PRO A 332 -9.34 -11.01 -18.65
C PRO A 332 -8.95 -9.54 -18.39
N ILE A 333 -9.27 -8.62 -19.31
CA ILE A 333 -8.94 -7.19 -19.18
C ILE A 333 -9.54 -6.55 -17.91
N PHE A 334 -10.75 -6.95 -17.49
CA PHE A 334 -11.37 -6.42 -16.27
C PHE A 334 -10.69 -6.95 -15.01
N LEU A 335 -10.20 -8.18 -15.03
CA LEU A 335 -9.43 -8.77 -13.95
C LEU A 335 -8.08 -8.07 -13.80
N ASP A 336 -7.43 -7.74 -14.93
CA ASP A 336 -6.21 -6.93 -14.94
C ASP A 336 -6.46 -5.52 -14.38
N ILE A 337 -7.51 -4.81 -14.84
CA ILE A 337 -7.87 -3.49 -14.30
C ILE A 337 -8.08 -3.56 -12.79
N ARG A 338 -8.86 -4.54 -12.31
CA ARG A 338 -9.13 -4.72 -10.88
C ARG A 338 -7.85 -4.89 -10.08
N ARG A 339 -6.94 -5.76 -10.53
CA ARG A 339 -5.64 -5.97 -9.88
C ARG A 339 -4.88 -4.66 -9.74
N GLU A 340 -4.76 -3.87 -10.79
CA GLU A 340 -4.04 -2.59 -10.71
C GLU A 340 -4.71 -1.61 -9.74
N LEU A 341 -6.06 -1.58 -9.70
CA LEU A 341 -6.79 -0.80 -8.69
C LEU A 341 -6.53 -1.28 -7.25
N ASP A 342 -6.45 -2.60 -7.03
CA ASP A 342 -6.20 -3.21 -5.72
C ASP A 342 -4.74 -3.02 -5.26
N MET A 343 -3.82 -2.85 -6.23
CA MET A 343 -2.43 -2.46 -6.01
C MET A 343 -2.26 -0.95 -5.81
N GLU A 344 -3.34 -0.16 -5.97
CA GLU A 344 -3.30 1.30 -6.00
C GLU A 344 -2.38 1.87 -7.10
N ASP A 345 -2.12 1.10 -8.18
CA ASP A 345 -1.43 1.57 -9.39
C ASP A 345 -2.44 2.24 -10.33
N TRP A 346 -2.83 3.46 -9.96
CA TRP A 346 -3.87 4.24 -10.63
C TRP A 346 -3.56 4.51 -12.10
N ASP A 347 -2.28 4.63 -12.46
CA ASP A 347 -1.86 4.93 -13.83
C ASP A 347 -1.93 3.67 -14.71
N SER A 348 -1.48 2.51 -14.22
CA SER A 348 -1.67 1.23 -14.94
C SER A 348 -3.16 0.92 -15.12
N ALA A 349 -3.97 1.14 -14.08
CA ALA A 349 -5.42 0.95 -14.16
C ALA A 349 -6.07 1.86 -15.22
N GLN A 350 -5.65 3.13 -15.30
CA GLN A 350 -6.15 4.08 -16.29
C GLN A 350 -5.85 3.62 -17.73
N VAL A 351 -4.61 3.20 -18.00
CA VAL A 351 -4.21 2.71 -19.33
C VAL A 351 -5.01 1.47 -19.74
N LEU A 352 -5.23 0.53 -18.81
CA LEU A 352 -6.02 -0.67 -19.10
C LEU A 352 -7.50 -0.36 -19.31
N ILE A 353 -8.05 0.65 -18.62
CA ILE A 353 -9.41 1.14 -18.86
C ILE A 353 -9.52 1.73 -20.26
N GLU A 354 -8.57 2.59 -20.67
CA GLU A 354 -8.53 3.18 -22.03
C GLU A 354 -8.41 2.09 -23.11
N LYS A 355 -7.57 1.08 -22.88
CA LYS A 355 -7.47 -0.09 -23.76
C LYS A 355 -8.80 -0.83 -23.86
N ALA A 356 -9.50 -1.05 -22.75
CA ALA A 356 -10.80 -1.70 -22.72
C ALA A 356 -11.90 -0.87 -23.41
N GLU A 357 -11.82 0.47 -23.37
CA GLU A 357 -12.74 1.37 -24.08
C GLU A 357 -12.63 1.25 -25.59
N GLY A 358 -11.45 0.87 -26.11
CA GLY A 358 -11.24 0.57 -27.53
C GLY A 358 -11.68 -0.82 -27.99
N MET A 359 -12.19 -1.67 -27.09
CA MET A 359 -12.64 -3.03 -27.41
C MET A 359 -14.15 -3.05 -27.75
N ASP A 360 -14.56 -4.03 -28.56
CA ASP A 360 -15.99 -4.29 -28.77
C ASP A 360 -16.58 -5.02 -27.54
N LEU A 361 -17.30 -4.24 -26.71
CA LEU A 361 -17.88 -4.69 -25.45
C LEU A 361 -19.40 -4.70 -25.54
N ASN A 362 -20.01 -5.80 -25.09
CA ASN A 362 -21.46 -5.87 -24.89
C ASN A 362 -21.92 -4.92 -23.77
N THR A 363 -23.23 -4.70 -23.66
CA THR A 363 -23.83 -3.77 -22.70
C THR A 363 -23.41 -4.04 -21.24
N ASP A 364 -23.34 -5.31 -20.84
CA ASP A 364 -22.96 -5.68 -19.47
C ASP A 364 -21.49 -5.35 -19.17
N ASP A 365 -20.60 -5.64 -20.12
CA ASP A 365 -19.17 -5.34 -20.02
C ASP A 365 -18.90 -3.83 -20.08
N GLN A 366 -19.65 -3.07 -20.87
CA GLN A 366 -19.61 -1.61 -20.85
C GLN A 366 -20.01 -1.06 -19.48
N ASN A 367 -21.02 -1.65 -18.83
CA ASN A 367 -21.44 -1.24 -17.49
C ASN A 367 -20.39 -1.57 -16.42
N LYS A 368 -19.71 -2.73 -16.52
CA LYS A 368 -18.56 -3.06 -15.66
C LYS A 368 -17.42 -2.06 -15.83
N LEU A 369 -17.05 -1.76 -17.08
CA LEU A 369 -15.99 -0.79 -17.38
C LEU A 369 -16.30 0.60 -16.80
N LYS A 370 -17.54 1.07 -16.96
CA LYS A 370 -18.01 2.33 -16.35
C LYS A 370 -17.88 2.30 -14.82
N SER A 371 -18.18 1.17 -14.20
CA SER A 371 -18.07 0.98 -12.74
C SER A 371 -16.60 1.04 -12.28
N LEU A 372 -15.69 0.36 -12.98
CA LEU A 372 -14.24 0.40 -12.70
C LEU A 372 -13.68 1.82 -12.87
N ARG A 373 -14.04 2.51 -13.95
CA ARG A 373 -13.66 3.91 -14.19
C ARG A 373 -14.18 4.84 -13.10
N TRP A 374 -15.41 4.61 -12.65
CA TRP A 374 -15.97 5.39 -11.54
C TRP A 374 -15.22 5.13 -10.23
N TYR A 375 -14.91 3.87 -9.91
CA TYR A 375 -14.13 3.53 -8.74
C TYR A 375 -12.77 4.23 -8.74
N LEU A 376 -12.02 4.13 -9.85
CA LEU A 376 -10.75 4.81 -10.04
C LEU A 376 -10.86 6.31 -9.75
N ARG A 377 -11.83 6.99 -10.35
CA ARG A 377 -12.03 8.44 -10.17
C ARG A 377 -12.30 8.84 -8.71
N GLU A 378 -13.11 8.08 -7.98
CA GLU A 378 -13.45 8.44 -6.59
C GLU A 378 -12.39 7.99 -5.56
N HIS A 379 -11.53 7.04 -5.93
CA HIS A 379 -10.56 6.42 -5.02
C HIS A 379 -9.12 6.84 -5.24
N ARG A 380 -8.75 7.25 -6.46
CA ARG A 380 -7.49 7.93 -6.73
C ARG A 380 -7.40 9.14 -5.81
N THR A 381 -6.44 9.10 -4.89
CA THR A 381 -6.14 10.27 -4.07
C THR A 381 -5.66 11.34 -5.04
N GLU A 382 -6.32 12.50 -5.11
CA GLU A 382 -5.69 13.69 -5.68
C GLU A 382 -4.44 13.93 -4.84
N GLU A 383 -3.30 13.42 -5.29
CA GLU A 383 -2.01 13.80 -4.73
C GLU A 383 -1.87 15.29 -5.02
N VAL A 384 -2.19 16.11 -4.01
CA VAL A 384 -1.89 17.53 -3.99
C VAL A 384 -0.37 17.62 -4.12
N GLY A 385 0.06 17.81 -5.35
CA GLY A 385 1.41 18.16 -5.80
C GLY A 385 2.52 17.87 -4.81
N ILE A 386 2.96 16.61 -4.73
CA ILE A 386 4.40 16.44 -4.92
C ILE A 386 4.55 16.65 -6.42
N LYS A 387 4.75 17.91 -6.82
CA LYS A 387 5.56 18.13 -8.01
C LYS A 387 6.80 17.30 -7.71
N SER A 388 6.94 16.14 -8.33
CA SER A 388 8.25 15.55 -8.47
C SER A 388 9.10 16.72 -8.94
N GLU A 389 10.11 17.05 -8.16
CA GLU A 389 11.07 18.05 -8.57
C GLU A 389 11.41 17.71 -10.03
N LYS A 390 10.94 18.57 -10.95
CA LYS A 390 11.44 18.61 -12.30
C LYS A 390 12.80 19.25 -12.13
N ASN A 391 13.75 18.42 -11.75
CA ASN A 391 15.20 18.55 -11.65
C ASN A 391 15.59 17.11 -11.28
N ASP A 392 16.18 16.28 -12.15
CA ASP A 392 17.24 16.58 -13.10
C ASP A 392 16.99 15.86 -14.45
N GLU A 393 17.94 16.03 -15.36
CA GLU A 393 18.05 15.50 -16.73
C GLU A 393 17.23 14.24 -17.05
N ILE A 394 16.72 14.16 -18.29
CA ILE A 394 16.10 12.94 -18.83
C ILE A 394 17.16 11.82 -18.78
N GLU A 395 17.24 11.10 -17.67
CA GLU A 395 17.88 9.78 -17.65
C GLU A 395 17.10 8.94 -18.65
N HIS A 396 17.80 8.51 -19.71
CA HIS A 396 17.29 7.59 -20.71
C HIS A 396 16.49 6.47 -20.00
N PRO A 397 15.21 6.20 -20.35
CA PRO A 397 14.37 5.26 -19.61
C PRO A 397 15.02 3.89 -19.36
N GLY A 398 15.88 3.43 -20.29
CA GLY A 398 16.70 2.22 -20.10
C GLY A 398 17.75 2.32 -18.97
N LEU A 399 18.40 3.48 -18.77
CA LEU A 399 19.33 3.71 -17.65
C LEU A 399 18.57 3.73 -16.32
N GLU A 400 17.44 4.43 -16.28
CA GLU A 400 16.59 4.47 -15.10
C GLU A 400 16.04 3.07 -14.76
N LEU A 401 15.66 2.27 -15.77
CA LEU A 401 15.25 0.88 -15.56
C LEU A 401 16.40 0.04 -14.99
N ASN A 402 17.60 0.15 -15.54
CA ASN A 402 18.77 -0.58 -15.03
C ASN A 402 19.12 -0.18 -13.59
N ARG A 403 18.99 1.11 -13.26
CA ARG A 403 19.16 1.63 -11.90
C ARG A 403 18.10 1.06 -10.96
N LEU A 404 16.83 1.03 -11.35
CA LEU A 404 15.77 0.44 -10.52
C LEU A 404 15.96 -1.08 -10.33
N LEU A 405 16.43 -1.78 -11.36
CA LEU A 405 16.71 -3.21 -11.29
C LEU A 405 17.93 -3.54 -10.43
N SER A 406 18.92 -2.64 -10.31
CA SER A 406 20.06 -2.85 -9.40
C SER A 406 19.67 -2.76 -7.92
N LEU A 407 18.57 -2.04 -7.61
CA LEU A 407 17.99 -1.94 -6.26
C LEU A 407 17.19 -3.18 -5.84
N VAL A 408 16.88 -4.08 -6.77
CA VAL A 408 16.23 -5.36 -6.48
C VAL A 408 17.31 -6.33 -5.92
N PRO A 409 17.00 -7.17 -4.90
CA PRO A 409 17.94 -8.19 -4.38
C PRO A 409 18.59 -9.01 -5.50
N THR A 410 19.89 -9.33 -5.45
CA THR A 410 20.59 -10.03 -6.56
C THR A 410 19.89 -11.31 -6.91
N SER A 411 19.49 -12.04 -5.87
CA SER A 411 18.75 -13.28 -6.01
C SER A 411 17.49 -13.13 -6.84
N LEU A 412 16.89 -11.94 -7.03
CA LEU A 412 15.71 -11.66 -7.87
C LEU A 412 16.02 -10.97 -9.20
N GLN A 413 17.20 -10.38 -9.38
CA GLN A 413 17.49 -9.52 -10.53
C GLN A 413 17.33 -10.27 -11.86
N ALA A 414 17.80 -11.52 -11.92
CA ALA A 414 17.63 -12.38 -13.08
C ALA A 414 16.16 -12.60 -13.42
N LEU A 415 15.32 -12.89 -12.41
CA LEU A 415 13.88 -13.07 -12.60
C LEU A 415 13.21 -11.80 -13.15
N TYR A 416 13.55 -10.64 -12.60
CA TYR A 416 13.01 -9.36 -13.06
C TYR A 416 13.42 -9.07 -14.50
N ARG A 417 14.73 -9.11 -14.79
CA ARG A 417 15.27 -8.89 -16.15
C ARG A 417 14.66 -9.85 -17.16
N ASN A 418 14.64 -11.14 -16.86
CA ASN A 418 14.13 -12.16 -17.78
C ASN A 418 12.61 -12.05 -17.96
N SER A 419 11.87 -11.65 -16.93
CA SER A 419 10.43 -11.39 -17.07
C SER A 419 10.14 -10.18 -17.96
N ILE A 420 10.93 -9.10 -17.85
CA ILE A 420 10.78 -7.89 -18.69
C ILE A 420 11.15 -8.22 -20.14
N LYS A 421 12.29 -8.88 -20.37
CA LYS A 421 12.72 -9.37 -21.70
C LYS A 421 11.66 -10.25 -22.37
N ALA A 422 10.99 -11.08 -21.58
CA ALA A 422 9.97 -12.01 -22.07
C ALA A 422 8.59 -11.38 -22.27
N ASP A 423 8.42 -10.08 -22.01
CA ASP A 423 7.13 -9.39 -21.95
C ASP A 423 6.14 -10.07 -20.96
N LYS A 424 6.66 -10.42 -19.79
CA LYS A 424 5.95 -11.08 -18.67
C LYS A 424 6.03 -10.31 -17.36
N TRP A 425 6.38 -9.03 -17.43
CA TRP A 425 6.47 -8.15 -16.25
C TRP A 425 5.18 -8.11 -15.44
N ASP A 426 4.03 -7.91 -16.09
CA ASP A 426 2.73 -7.84 -15.39
C ASP A 426 2.37 -9.16 -14.70
N CYS A 427 2.77 -10.29 -15.27
CA CYS A 427 2.59 -11.59 -14.65
C CYS A 427 3.45 -11.70 -13.39
N LEU A 428 4.75 -11.44 -13.48
CA LEU A 428 5.65 -11.49 -12.32
C LEU A 428 5.18 -10.55 -11.20
N LYS A 429 4.80 -9.32 -11.57
CA LYS A 429 4.26 -8.32 -10.65
C LYS A 429 3.04 -8.86 -9.89
N ALA A 430 2.11 -9.54 -10.57
CA ALA A 430 0.95 -10.16 -9.95
C ALA A 430 1.34 -11.30 -8.98
N LEU A 431 2.23 -12.21 -9.39
CA LEU A 431 2.67 -13.33 -8.55
C LEU A 431 3.32 -12.85 -7.25
N MET A 432 4.16 -11.81 -7.35
CA MET A 432 4.85 -11.21 -6.22
C MET A 432 3.86 -10.46 -5.30
N TYR A 433 2.88 -9.74 -5.86
CA TYR A 433 1.87 -9.04 -5.08
C TYR A 433 0.98 -10.00 -4.27
N ASN A 434 0.69 -11.20 -4.79
CA ASN A 434 -0.14 -12.17 -4.08
C ASN A 434 0.45 -12.57 -2.70
N ARG A 435 1.79 -12.63 -2.55
CA ARG A 435 2.44 -12.84 -1.24
C ARG A 435 2.14 -11.69 -0.28
N VAL A 436 2.28 -10.45 -0.73
CA VAL A 436 1.96 -9.23 0.05
C VAL A 436 0.49 -9.24 0.47
N TRP A 437 -0.41 -9.56 -0.45
CA TRP A 437 -1.83 -9.63 -0.14
C TRP A 437 -2.15 -10.71 0.90
N CYS A 438 -1.56 -11.90 0.78
CA CYS A 438 -1.77 -13.01 1.71
C CYS A 438 -1.32 -12.69 3.15
N HIS A 439 -0.18 -12.00 3.31
CA HIS A 439 0.30 -11.53 4.62
C HIS A 439 -0.60 -10.43 5.21
N GLU A 440 -0.87 -9.39 4.43
CA GLU A 440 -1.47 -8.18 5.00
C GLU A 440 -3.00 -8.22 5.10
N LYS A 441 -3.65 -8.94 4.19
CA LYS A 441 -5.10 -8.90 4.00
C LYS A 441 -5.73 -10.27 4.14
N GLY A 442 -5.10 -11.30 3.57
CA GLY A 442 -5.57 -12.68 3.63
C GLY A 442 -5.44 -13.30 5.03
N ARG A 443 -4.44 -12.88 5.82
CA ARG A 443 -4.04 -13.51 7.10
C ARG A 443 -3.81 -15.03 6.97
N VAL A 444 -3.43 -15.48 5.77
CA VAL A 444 -3.18 -16.89 5.47
C VAL A 444 -1.70 -17.22 5.61
N LEU A 445 -0.82 -16.26 5.30
CA LEU A 445 0.64 -16.38 5.41
C LEU A 445 1.18 -15.45 6.49
N ASP A 446 2.22 -15.91 7.16
CA ASP A 446 3.15 -15.17 8.01
C ASP A 446 4.54 -15.82 7.85
N GLU A 447 5.61 -15.21 8.39
CA GLU A 447 6.98 -15.71 8.18
C GLU A 447 7.18 -17.13 8.71
N ASN A 448 6.53 -17.51 9.82
CA ASN A 448 6.64 -18.86 10.39
C ASN A 448 5.93 -19.88 9.49
N ARG A 449 4.71 -19.56 9.04
CA ARG A 449 3.94 -20.41 8.13
C ARG A 449 4.63 -20.58 6.79
N GLU A 450 5.29 -19.54 6.27
CA GLU A 450 6.07 -19.66 5.04
C GLU A 450 7.22 -20.65 5.20
N ALA A 451 7.96 -20.60 6.32
CA ALA A 451 9.03 -21.55 6.61
C ALA A 451 8.51 -23.00 6.74
N GLU A 452 7.43 -23.22 7.51
CA GLU A 452 6.78 -24.54 7.64
C GLU A 452 6.25 -25.08 6.29
N MET A 453 5.78 -24.20 5.42
CA MET A 453 5.33 -24.59 4.07
C MET A 453 6.50 -24.88 3.14
N GLU A 454 7.60 -24.15 3.26
CA GLU A 454 8.81 -24.37 2.47
C GLU A 454 9.42 -25.75 2.75
N GLU A 455 9.54 -26.14 4.03
CA GLU A 455 10.06 -27.45 4.44
C GLU A 455 9.24 -28.62 3.85
N ARG A 456 7.92 -28.48 3.83
CA ARG A 456 7.00 -29.50 3.28
C ARG A 456 6.87 -29.45 1.77
N ALA A 457 7.31 -28.37 1.11
CA ALA A 457 7.05 -28.15 -0.30
C ALA A 457 7.63 -29.28 -1.17
N SER A 458 8.82 -29.78 -0.85
CA SER A 458 9.46 -30.88 -1.61
C SER A 458 8.63 -32.16 -1.60
N GLU A 459 8.21 -32.60 -0.41
CA GLU A 459 7.41 -33.82 -0.24
C GLU A 459 6.03 -33.68 -0.92
N VAL A 460 5.36 -32.55 -0.69
CA VAL A 460 4.05 -32.27 -1.30
C VAL A 460 4.16 -32.19 -2.83
N THR A 461 5.22 -31.58 -3.35
CA THR A 461 5.45 -31.50 -4.81
C THR A 461 5.69 -32.88 -5.41
N LYS A 462 6.54 -33.69 -4.76
CA LYS A 462 6.82 -35.06 -5.20
C LYS A 462 5.56 -35.91 -5.21
N ASN A 463 4.83 -35.94 -4.09
CA ASN A 463 3.59 -36.70 -3.98
C ASN A 463 2.56 -36.29 -5.04
N ARG A 464 2.47 -34.99 -5.34
CA ARG A 464 1.58 -34.48 -6.39
C ARG A 464 2.01 -34.88 -7.80
N ILE A 465 3.31 -34.87 -8.09
CA ILE A 465 3.83 -35.32 -9.39
C ILE A 465 3.56 -36.80 -9.58
N ASP A 466 3.77 -37.59 -8.51
CA ASP A 466 3.63 -39.05 -8.55
C ASP A 466 2.15 -39.52 -8.54
N HIS A 467 1.26 -38.80 -7.84
CA HIS A 467 -0.11 -39.28 -7.55
C HIS A 467 -1.25 -38.28 -7.89
N GLY A 468 -0.93 -37.10 -8.42
CA GLY A 468 -1.92 -36.05 -8.78
C GLY A 468 -2.27 -35.08 -7.65
N ASP A 469 -3.09 -34.06 -7.96
CA ASP A 469 -3.44 -32.96 -7.03
C ASP A 469 -4.51 -33.33 -6.00
N GLN A 470 -4.18 -33.26 -4.70
CA GLN A 470 -5.06 -33.64 -3.60
C GLN A 470 -5.57 -32.46 -2.72
N GLY A 471 -5.30 -31.18 -3.03
CA GLY A 471 -5.59 -30.09 -2.08
C GLY A 471 -5.91 -28.71 -2.66
N ASP A 472 -6.26 -27.77 -1.76
CA ASP A 472 -6.73 -26.40 -2.07
C ASP A 472 -5.57 -25.34 -2.07
N HIS A 473 -4.42 -25.69 -1.49
CA HIS A 473 -3.19 -24.89 -1.42
C HIS A 473 -1.96 -25.72 -1.78
N THR A 474 -1.75 -25.96 -3.06
CA THR A 474 -0.65 -26.84 -3.48
C THR A 474 0.70 -26.13 -3.31
N LEU A 475 1.53 -26.66 -2.40
CA LEU A 475 2.91 -26.23 -2.19
C LEU A 475 3.78 -26.79 -3.31
N CYS A 476 4.61 -25.94 -3.91
CA CYS A 476 5.44 -26.28 -5.06
C CYS A 476 6.88 -25.88 -4.79
N ASN A 477 7.81 -26.84 -4.69
CA ASN A 477 9.24 -26.58 -4.71
C ASN A 477 9.71 -26.58 -6.16
N VAL A 478 9.93 -25.38 -6.72
CA VAL A 478 10.32 -25.23 -8.13
C VAL A 478 11.77 -25.62 -8.35
N ASP A 479 12.64 -25.39 -7.38
CA ASP A 479 14.07 -25.64 -7.57
C ASP A 479 14.38 -27.11 -7.85
N GLN A 480 13.70 -28.02 -7.14
CA GLN A 480 13.94 -29.45 -7.25
C GLN A 480 13.20 -30.09 -8.44
N PHE A 481 12.02 -29.59 -8.77
CA PHE A 481 11.10 -30.26 -9.69
C PHE A 481 10.76 -29.43 -10.95
N GLN A 482 11.27 -28.20 -11.06
CA GLN A 482 11.26 -27.34 -12.25
C GLN A 482 9.85 -27.21 -12.87
N ASP A 483 9.70 -27.17 -14.20
CA ASP A 483 8.42 -27.02 -14.90
C ASP A 483 7.30 -27.97 -14.41
N PRO A 484 7.56 -29.27 -14.15
CA PRO A 484 6.59 -30.20 -13.55
C PRO A 484 6.02 -29.77 -12.18
N SER A 485 6.78 -28.97 -11.43
CA SER A 485 6.34 -28.45 -10.13
C SER A 485 5.27 -27.36 -10.25
N ILE A 486 5.13 -26.72 -11.41
CA ILE A 486 4.23 -25.58 -11.58
C ILE A 486 2.98 -26.03 -12.33
N ARG A 487 1.81 -25.84 -11.70
CA ARG A 487 0.54 -26.18 -12.31
C ARG A 487 0.21 -25.24 -13.46
N GLY A 488 -0.24 -25.82 -14.57
CA GLY A 488 -0.91 -25.11 -15.67
C GLY A 488 -2.41 -24.92 -15.41
N TYR A 489 -2.95 -23.79 -15.84
CA TYR A 489 -4.37 -23.43 -15.69
C TYR A 489 -5.12 -23.44 -17.03
N ALA A 490 -4.43 -23.18 -18.15
CA ALA A 490 -5.00 -23.04 -19.47
C ALA A 490 -5.66 -24.34 -19.94
N HIS A 491 -5.01 -25.49 -19.67
CA HIS A 491 -5.48 -26.79 -20.12
C HIS A 491 -6.34 -27.52 -19.08
N THR A 492 -6.19 -27.20 -17.80
CA THR A 492 -6.90 -27.88 -16.71
C THR A 492 -8.25 -27.25 -16.38
N GLY A 493 -8.39 -25.93 -16.61
CA GLY A 493 -9.60 -25.19 -16.23
C GLY A 493 -9.84 -25.09 -14.71
N ILE A 494 -8.90 -25.56 -13.88
CA ILE A 494 -9.05 -25.68 -12.43
C ILE A 494 -8.70 -24.35 -11.74
N ASN A 495 -9.67 -23.72 -11.07
CA ASN A 495 -9.45 -22.51 -10.27
C ASN A 495 -8.97 -22.86 -8.83
N LYS A 496 -7.71 -23.28 -8.69
CA LYS A 496 -7.13 -23.63 -7.38
C LYS A 496 -5.81 -22.92 -7.13
N SER A 497 -5.55 -22.60 -5.87
CA SER A 497 -4.34 -21.88 -5.50
C SER A 497 -3.09 -22.75 -5.48
N GLN A 498 -1.95 -22.17 -5.84
CA GLN A 498 -0.63 -22.78 -5.71
C GLN A 498 0.37 -21.78 -5.14
N ILE A 499 1.32 -22.27 -4.34
CA ILE A 499 2.41 -21.48 -3.76
C ILE A 499 3.72 -22.03 -4.30
N LEU A 500 4.48 -21.16 -4.98
CA LEU A 500 5.75 -21.49 -5.60
C LEU A 500 6.89 -21.02 -4.70
N PHE A 501 7.68 -21.96 -4.20
CA PHE A 501 8.95 -21.70 -3.54
C PHE A 501 10.06 -21.85 -4.56
N ALA A 502 10.80 -20.78 -4.82
CA ALA A 502 11.86 -20.77 -5.82
C ALA A 502 13.03 -19.89 -5.43
N SER A 503 14.23 -20.37 -5.73
CA SER A 503 15.49 -19.64 -5.76
C SER A 503 15.90 -19.41 -7.23
N PRO A 504 17.07 -18.79 -7.52
CA PRO A 504 17.53 -18.61 -8.90
C PRO A 504 17.48 -19.88 -9.77
N ILE A 505 17.62 -21.06 -9.16
CA ILE A 505 17.56 -22.38 -9.82
C ILE A 505 16.20 -22.63 -10.49
N GLY A 506 15.09 -22.18 -9.88
CA GLY A 506 13.74 -22.42 -10.39
C GLY A 506 13.19 -21.30 -11.29
N TYR A 507 13.94 -20.22 -11.51
CA TYR A 507 13.40 -19.02 -12.16
C TYR A 507 13.13 -19.19 -13.64
N ASP A 508 14.01 -19.88 -14.37
CA ASP A 508 13.78 -20.14 -15.79
C ASP A 508 12.52 -20.96 -16.00
N SER A 509 12.22 -21.90 -15.09
CA SER A 509 10.96 -22.62 -15.07
C SER A 509 9.74 -21.73 -14.80
N ILE A 510 9.87 -20.76 -13.88
CA ILE A 510 8.81 -19.76 -13.66
C ILE A 510 8.60 -18.91 -14.92
N ILE A 511 9.66 -18.43 -15.57
CA ILE A 511 9.56 -17.65 -16.82
C ILE A 511 8.94 -18.50 -17.95
N SER A 512 9.41 -19.74 -18.12
CA SER A 512 8.88 -20.72 -19.08
C SER A 512 7.37 -20.89 -18.88
N ARG A 513 6.96 -21.13 -17.63
CA ARG A 513 5.55 -21.26 -17.28
C ARG A 513 4.77 -19.98 -17.55
N MET A 514 5.29 -18.81 -17.20
CA MET A 514 4.64 -17.54 -17.54
C MET A 514 4.44 -17.39 -19.05
N LYS A 515 5.40 -17.76 -19.89
CA LYS A 515 5.20 -17.70 -21.35
C LYS A 515 4.04 -18.58 -21.83
N GLN A 516 3.82 -19.72 -21.19
CA GLN A 516 2.75 -20.67 -21.55
C GLN A 516 1.39 -20.31 -20.93
N GLU A 517 1.39 -19.79 -19.70
CA GLU A 517 0.22 -19.78 -18.81
C GLU A 517 -0.14 -18.38 -18.30
N ASP A 518 0.41 -17.32 -18.88
CA ASP A 518 0.13 -15.92 -18.53
C ASP A 518 -1.33 -15.50 -18.85
N CYS A 519 -2.24 -16.08 -18.07
CA CYS A 519 -3.66 -15.87 -18.06
C CYS A 519 -4.09 -15.38 -16.67
N TRP A 520 -5.30 -14.84 -16.57
CA TRP A 520 -5.82 -14.31 -15.32
C TRP A 520 -5.82 -15.36 -14.18
N ARG A 521 -6.07 -16.64 -14.49
CA ARG A 521 -6.06 -17.71 -13.47
C ARG A 521 -4.68 -17.87 -12.87
N PHE A 522 -3.64 -17.94 -13.69
CA PHE A 522 -2.28 -18.08 -13.22
C PHE A 522 -1.84 -16.86 -12.40
N ARG A 523 -2.09 -15.64 -12.91
CA ARG A 523 -1.79 -14.39 -12.20
C ARG A 523 -2.50 -14.28 -10.85
N TYR A 524 -3.71 -14.81 -10.72
CA TYR A 524 -4.56 -14.66 -9.54
C TYR A 524 -4.39 -15.79 -8.50
N TRP A 525 -4.16 -17.03 -8.96
CA TRP A 525 -4.11 -18.22 -8.09
C TRP A 525 -2.70 -18.64 -7.70
N THR A 526 -1.67 -18.05 -8.30
CA THR A 526 -0.28 -18.41 -8.05
C THR A 526 0.39 -17.35 -7.16
N THR A 527 0.96 -17.77 -6.04
CA THR A 527 1.76 -16.93 -5.16
C THR A 527 3.23 -17.33 -5.30
N LEU A 528 4.11 -16.38 -5.61
CA LEU A 528 5.56 -16.62 -5.62
C LEU A 528 6.19 -16.22 -4.29
N ILE A 529 6.89 -17.15 -3.67
CA ILE A 529 7.72 -16.97 -2.47
C ILE A 529 9.19 -17.22 -2.87
N PRO A 530 9.96 -16.16 -3.11
CA PRO A 530 11.39 -16.30 -3.35
C PRO A 530 12.11 -16.78 -2.08
N LYS A 531 12.87 -17.88 -2.19
CA LYS A 531 13.63 -18.43 -1.07
C LYS A 531 14.76 -17.49 -0.67
N GLY A 532 15.05 -17.46 0.63
CA GLY A 532 16.09 -16.58 1.19
C GLY A 532 15.71 -15.09 1.19
N ILE A 533 14.46 -14.72 0.89
CA ILE A 533 13.99 -13.32 0.91
C ILE A 533 12.91 -13.13 1.97
N SER A 534 13.26 -12.35 2.99
CA SER A 534 12.32 -11.97 4.05
C SER A 534 11.07 -11.29 3.50
N PHE A 535 9.95 -11.40 4.22
CA PHE A 535 8.72 -10.74 3.81
C PHE A 535 8.90 -9.22 3.73
N GLY A 536 9.62 -8.62 4.68
CA GLY A 536 9.90 -7.18 4.70
C GLY A 536 10.61 -6.69 3.42
N THR A 537 11.66 -7.40 2.99
CA THR A 537 12.39 -7.09 1.75
C THR A 537 11.48 -7.25 0.54
N HIS A 538 10.72 -8.35 0.46
CA HIS A 538 9.78 -8.61 -0.62
C HIS A 538 8.70 -7.52 -0.72
N ALA A 539 8.10 -7.14 0.41
CA ALA A 539 7.08 -6.11 0.48
C ALA A 539 7.60 -4.73 0.05
N TYR A 540 8.86 -4.41 0.39
CA TYR A 540 9.52 -3.19 -0.10
C TYR A 540 9.61 -3.18 -1.63
N VAL A 541 10.15 -4.24 -2.24
CA VAL A 541 10.29 -4.35 -3.70
C VAL A 541 8.93 -4.20 -4.37
N VAL A 542 7.93 -4.95 -3.91
CA VAL A 542 6.58 -4.94 -4.50
C VAL A 542 5.88 -3.59 -4.37
N LYS A 543 5.97 -2.93 -3.21
CA LYS A 543 5.21 -1.69 -2.95
C LYS A 543 5.91 -0.42 -3.39
N LYS A 544 7.24 -0.43 -3.49
CA LYS A 544 8.03 0.77 -3.80
C LYS A 544 8.66 0.69 -5.19
N LEU A 545 9.34 -0.40 -5.52
CA LEU A 545 10.09 -0.51 -6.77
C LEU A 545 9.19 -0.90 -7.95
N ASN A 546 8.26 -1.85 -7.79
CA ASN A 546 7.47 -2.35 -8.93
C ASN A 546 6.64 -1.26 -9.62
N HIS A 547 6.09 -0.30 -8.87
CA HIS A 547 5.37 0.83 -9.46
C HIS A 547 6.30 1.71 -10.33
N GLN A 548 7.50 2.00 -9.84
CA GLN A 548 8.50 2.80 -10.56
C GLN A 548 8.98 2.06 -11.82
N ILE A 549 9.29 0.77 -11.69
CA ILE A 549 9.67 -0.11 -12.81
C ILE A 549 8.55 -0.12 -13.86
N SER A 550 7.29 -0.28 -13.44
CA SER A 550 6.14 -0.28 -14.36
C SER A 550 5.99 1.07 -15.08
N SER A 551 6.20 2.19 -14.38
CA SER A 551 6.18 3.53 -14.98
C SER A 551 7.25 3.69 -16.06
N VAL A 552 8.46 3.21 -15.80
CA VAL A 552 9.58 3.30 -16.75
C VAL A 552 9.36 2.38 -17.96
N ILE A 553 8.93 1.13 -17.75
CA ILE A 553 8.59 0.19 -18.83
C ILE A 553 7.54 0.82 -19.76
N ARG A 554 6.51 1.47 -19.22
CA ARG A 554 5.49 2.16 -20.03
C ARG A 554 6.07 3.27 -20.90
N LYS A 555 6.97 4.10 -20.34
CA LYS A 555 7.66 5.16 -21.11
C LYS A 555 8.52 4.56 -22.23
N MET A 556 9.16 3.42 -21.98
CA MET A 556 9.92 2.72 -23.01
C MET A 556 9.02 2.22 -24.15
N SER A 557 7.82 1.73 -23.83
CA SER A 557 6.85 1.26 -24.83
C SER A 557 6.16 2.39 -25.62
N SER A 558 6.13 3.63 -25.12
CA SER A 558 5.54 4.77 -25.84
C SER A 558 6.50 5.44 -26.82
N ASP A 559 7.81 5.30 -26.61
CA ASP A 559 8.83 6.12 -27.25
C ASP A 559 9.71 5.35 -28.26
N ASP A 560 9.25 4.20 -28.80
CA ASP A 560 9.99 3.34 -29.75
C ASP A 560 11.40 2.89 -29.26
N TYR A 561 11.62 2.81 -27.94
CA TYR A 561 12.85 2.25 -27.40
C TYR A 561 12.82 0.72 -27.43
N LYS A 562 13.49 0.11 -28.42
CA LYS A 562 13.75 -1.33 -28.43
C LYS A 562 14.83 -1.69 -27.40
N TRP A 563 14.48 -2.65 -26.56
CA TRP A 563 15.36 -3.23 -25.55
C TRP A 563 16.31 -4.22 -26.26
N ASN A 564 17.60 -3.89 -26.35
CA ASN A 564 18.65 -4.81 -26.84
C ASN A 564 19.31 -5.54 -25.66
#